data_AF-A0A7Y3IAE2-F1
#
_entry.id   AF-A0A7Y3IAE2-F1
#
_cell.length_a   1.000
_cell.length_b   1.000
_cell.length_c   1.000
_cell.angle_alpha   90.00
_cell.angle_beta   90.00
_cell.angle_gamma   90.00
#
_symmetry.space_group_name_H-M   'P 1'
#
loop_
_entity.id
_entity.type
_entity.pdbx_description
1 polymer ?
#
loop_
_entity_poly.entity_id
_entity_poly.type
_entity_poly.pdbx_seq_one_letter_code
_entity_poly.pdbx_strand_id
1 'polypeptide(L)'
;LRLLEDDGADVTYHDPFVAELDEDGYHLESVELTDEALSGADAVVILTDHSGFDYGRVVEQARVLIDARHVAPRPAGQGGSLGWIVKG
;
A
#
# COMPACT_ATOMS: atom_id res chain seq x y z
N LEU A 1 -8.04 7.81 1.66
CA LEU A 1 -8.05 7.01 2.90
C LEU A 1 -9.44 7.02 3.50
N ARG A 2 -10.00 8.19 3.82
CA ARG A 2 -11.41 8.39 4.19
C ARG A 2 -12.46 7.50 3.51
N LEU A 3 -12.50 7.45 2.16
CA LEU A 3 -13.50 6.61 1.46
C LEU A 3 -13.39 5.11 1.83
N LEU A 4 -12.19 4.61 2.11
CA LEU A 4 -12.00 3.21 2.51
C LEU A 4 -12.52 2.96 3.92
N GLU A 5 -12.31 3.89 4.86
CA GLU A 5 -12.83 3.74 6.23
C GLU A 5 -14.31 4.02 6.34
N ASP A 6 -14.83 4.96 5.54
CA ASP A 6 -16.28 5.20 5.42
C ASP A 6 -16.99 3.92 4.93
N ASP A 7 -16.30 3.12 4.09
CA ASP A 7 -16.74 1.78 3.65
C ASP A 7 -16.42 0.66 4.67
N GLY A 8 -15.84 1.00 5.82
CA GLY A 8 -15.58 0.08 6.95
C GLY A 8 -14.24 -0.65 6.91
N ALA A 9 -13.29 -0.23 6.06
CA ALA A 9 -11.93 -0.78 6.08
C ALA A 9 -11.14 -0.29 7.29
N ASP A 10 -10.27 -1.16 7.82
CA ASP A 10 -9.22 -0.78 8.76
C ASP A 10 -8.01 -0.28 7.98
N VAL A 11 -7.70 1.01 8.10
CA VAL A 11 -6.69 1.68 7.28
C VAL A 11 -5.50 2.09 8.13
N THR A 12 -4.33 1.59 7.74
CA THR A 12 -3.04 2.07 8.24
C THR A 12 -2.30 2.81 7.13
N TYR A 13 -1.47 3.78 7.51
CA TYR A 13 -0.74 4.64 6.59
C TYR A 13 0.75 4.61 6.91
N HIS A 14 1.57 4.65 5.87
CA HIS A 14 3.01 4.80 6.00
C HIS A 14 3.52 5.84 5.01
N ASP A 15 4.25 6.81 5.54
CA ASP A 15 5.02 7.79 4.80
C ASP A 15 6.21 8.26 5.65
N PRO A 16 7.45 8.14 5.15
CA PRO A 16 8.64 8.51 5.91
C PRO A 16 8.85 10.02 5.99
N PHE A 17 8.14 10.81 5.17
CA PHE A 17 8.25 12.27 5.14
C PHE A 17 7.09 12.96 5.86
N VAL A 18 5.98 12.24 6.07
CA VAL A 18 4.77 12.75 6.73
C VAL A 18 4.41 11.81 7.89
N ALA A 19 4.78 12.20 9.11
CA ALA A 19 4.54 11.39 10.31
C ALA A 19 3.06 11.36 10.73
N GLU A 20 2.30 12.39 10.37
CA GLU A 20 0.90 12.55 10.76
C GLU A 20 0.14 13.18 9.59
N LEU A 21 -1.01 12.60 9.26
CA LEU A 21 -1.97 13.14 8.30
C LEU A 21 -3.19 13.62 9.08
N ASP A 22 -3.40 14.94 9.11
CA ASP A 22 -4.57 15.57 9.74
C ASP A 22 -5.31 16.42 8.70
N GLU A 23 -6.47 15.95 8.25
CA GLU A 23 -7.36 16.70 7.34
C GLU A 23 -8.83 16.53 7.73
N ASP A 24 -9.56 17.64 7.92
CA ASP A 24 -11.01 17.64 8.20
C ASP A 24 -11.45 16.73 9.37
N GLY A 25 -10.63 16.63 10.42
CA GLY A 25 -10.88 15.77 11.58
C GLY A 25 -10.56 14.29 11.35
N TYR A 26 -9.98 13.97 10.20
CA TYR A 26 -9.40 12.67 9.90
C TYR A 26 -7.93 12.67 10.28
N HIS A 27 -7.55 11.80 11.20
CA HIS A 27 -6.23 11.77 11.78
C HIS A 27 -5.62 10.36 11.65
N LEU A 28 -4.48 10.28 10.96
CA LEU A 28 -3.70 9.07 10.87
C LEU A 28 -2.25 9.33 11.26
N GLU A 29 -1.70 8.42 12.05
CA GLU A 29 -0.28 8.38 12.32
C GLU A 29 0.41 7.42 11.33
N SER A 30 1.56 7.84 10.81
CA SER A 30 2.42 7.02 9.97
C SER A 30 3.01 5.89 10.80
N VAL A 31 2.74 4.64 10.42
CA VAL A 31 3.29 3.44 11.07
C VAL A 31 4.55 2.97 10.38
N GLU A 32 5.39 2.18 11.03
CA GLU A 32 6.55 1.57 10.37
C GLU A 32 6.11 0.54 9.31
N LEU A 33 6.74 0.56 8.13
CA LEU A 33 6.46 -0.39 7.06
C LEU A 33 7.23 -1.71 7.26
N THR A 34 6.72 -2.54 8.16
CA THR A 34 7.28 -3.88 8.44
C THR A 34 6.70 -4.94 7.49
N ASP A 35 7.35 -6.12 7.44
CA ASP A 35 6.84 -7.25 6.65
C ASP A 35 5.52 -7.78 7.21
N GLU A 36 5.35 -7.71 8.52
CA GLU A 36 4.12 -8.09 9.21
C GLU A 36 2.97 -7.15 8.85
N ALA A 37 3.23 -5.84 8.73
CA ALA A 37 2.22 -4.88 8.30
C ALA A 37 1.80 -5.14 6.84
N LEU A 38 2.77 -5.39 5.95
CA LEU A 38 2.50 -5.68 4.54
C LEU A 38 1.74 -7.00 4.32
N SER A 39 2.17 -8.07 4.98
CA SER A 39 1.58 -9.41 4.84
C SER A 39 0.27 -9.58 5.61
N GLY A 40 0.07 -8.80 6.68
CA GLY A 40 -1.16 -8.75 7.45
C GLY A 40 -2.29 -7.99 6.75
N ALA A 41 -1.97 -7.08 5.83
CA ALA A 41 -2.97 -6.33 5.07
C ALA A 41 -3.64 -7.21 3.99
N ASP A 42 -4.96 -7.07 3.84
CA ASP A 42 -5.70 -7.70 2.75
C ASP A 42 -5.40 -7.06 1.39
N ALA A 43 -5.12 -5.75 1.39
CA ALA A 43 -4.71 -4.99 0.23
C ALA A 43 -3.70 -3.89 0.61
N VAL A 44 -2.69 -3.70 -0.23
CA VAL A 44 -1.71 -2.61 -0.13
C VAL A 44 -1.93 -1.67 -1.31
N VAL A 45 -1.95 -0.36 -1.05
CA VAL A 45 -2.17 0.67 -2.08
C VAL A 45 -1.00 1.63 -2.11
N ILE A 46 -0.36 1.78 -3.28
CA ILE A 46 0.68 2.78 -3.50
C ILE A 46 0.02 4.06 -3.99
N LEU A 47 -0.03 5.07 -3.12
CA LEU A 47 -0.64 6.37 -3.41
C LEU A 47 0.39 7.45 -3.77
N THR A 48 1.60 7.34 -3.22
CA THR A 48 2.70 8.29 -3.44
C THR A 48 3.95 7.53 -3.86
N ASP A 49 4.65 8.06 -4.86
CA ASP A 49 5.95 7.55 -5.26
C ASP A 49 7.05 8.24 -4.44
N HIS A 50 7.55 7.51 -3.44
CA HIS A 50 8.69 7.93 -2.65
C HIS A 50 9.95 7.24 -3.16
N SER A 51 10.98 8.02 -3.50
CA SER A 51 12.27 7.48 -3.89
C SER A 51 12.94 6.78 -2.70
N GLY A 52 13.52 5.60 -2.93
CA GLY A 52 14.19 4.80 -1.90
C GLY A 52 13.33 3.72 -1.24
N PHE A 53 12.06 3.58 -1.63
CA PHE A 53 11.26 2.42 -1.26
C PHE A 53 11.70 1.16 -2.00
N ASP A 54 11.75 0.05 -1.28
CA ASP A 54 11.88 -1.28 -1.87
C ASP A 54 10.51 -1.77 -2.33
N TYR A 55 10.07 -1.31 -3.50
CA TYR A 55 8.81 -1.76 -4.10
C TYR A 55 8.84 -3.24 -4.50
N GLY A 56 10.03 -3.84 -4.67
CA GLY A 56 10.16 -5.28 -4.87
C GLY A 56 9.67 -6.05 -3.64
N ARG A 57 10.18 -5.68 -2.46
CA ARG A 57 9.71 -6.18 -1.16
C ARG A 57 8.21 -5.99 -0.97
N VAL A 58 7.67 -4.81 -1.33
CA VAL A 58 6.22 -4.55 -1.23
C VAL A 58 5.42 -5.51 -2.12
N VAL A 59 5.85 -5.76 -3.35
CA VAL A 59 5.21 -6.72 -4.27
C VAL A 59 5.26 -8.15 -3.72
N GLU A 60 6.37 -8.54 -3.09
CA GLU A 60 6.55 -9.89 -2.55
C GLU A 60 5.68 -10.16 -1.31
N GLN A 61 5.51 -9.15 -0.45
CA GLN A 61 4.79 -9.30 0.83
C GLN A 61 3.29 -9.03 0.72
N ALA A 62 2.86 -8.17 -0.21
CA ALA A 62 1.45 -7.80 -0.35
C ALA A 62 0.59 -8.94 -0.91
N ARG A 63 -0.56 -9.18 -0.29
CA ARG A 63 -1.54 -10.18 -0.76
C ARG A 63 -2.25 -9.73 -2.03
N VAL A 64 -2.66 -8.47 -2.06
CA VAL A 64 -3.19 -7.74 -3.22
C VAL A 64 -2.50 -6.38 -3.25
N LEU A 65 -1.94 -6.00 -4.41
CA LEU A 65 -1.30 -4.71 -4.59
C LEU A 65 -2.06 -3.88 -5.62
N ILE A 66 -2.42 -2.66 -5.23
CA ILE A 66 -2.97 -1.63 -6.10
C ILE A 66 -1.92 -0.55 -6.27
N ASP A 67 -1.33 -0.47 -7.45
CA ASP A 67 -0.33 0.52 -7.77
C ASP A 67 -0.94 1.65 -8.62
N ALA A 68 -1.27 2.78 -7.97
CA ALA A 68 -1.78 3.97 -8.65
C ALA A 68 -0.66 4.86 -9.24
N ARG A 69 0.62 4.47 -9.07
CA ARG A 69 1.81 5.25 -9.44
C ARG A 69 2.66 4.58 -10.52
N HIS A 70 2.39 3.32 -10.84
CA HIS A 70 3.14 2.51 -11.80
C HIS A 70 4.63 2.36 -11.45
N VAL A 71 4.94 2.25 -10.16
CA VAL A 71 6.31 2.11 -9.62
C VAL A 71 6.65 0.67 -9.24
N ALA A 72 5.65 -0.17 -9.02
CA ALA A 72 5.84 -1.55 -8.62
C ALA A 72 6.45 -2.35 -9.79
N PRO A 73 7.52 -3.12 -9.54
CA PRO A 73 8.08 -4.01 -10.55
C PRO A 73 7.06 -5.09 -10.91
N ARG A 74 7.06 -5.52 -12.17
CA ARG A 74 6.24 -6.67 -12.56
C ARG A 74 6.78 -7.92 -11.86
N PRO A 75 5.96 -8.71 -11.15
CA PRO A 75 6.43 -9.92 -10.50
C PRO A 75 7.00 -10.89 -11.53
N ALA A 76 8.15 -11.48 -11.20
CA ALA A 76 8.83 -12.45 -12.04
C ALA A 76 8.08 -13.79 -11.99
N GLY A 77 7.07 -13.95 -12.84
CA GLY A 77 6.32 -15.21 -12.97
C GLY A 77 4.84 -14.99 -13.24
N GLN A 78 4.47 -14.78 -14.50
CA GLN A 78 3.09 -14.93 -14.92
C GLN A 78 2.76 -16.43 -15.01
N GLY A 79 2.18 -17.02 -13.95
CA GLY A 79 1.85 -18.45 -13.95
C GLY A 79 1.08 -18.98 -12.74
N GLY A 80 0.45 -18.15 -11.91
CA GLY A 80 -0.29 -18.61 -10.74
C GLY A 80 -1.31 -17.60 -10.25
N SER A 81 -2.41 -18.08 -9.71
CA SER A 81 -3.71 -17.41 -9.51
C SER A 81 -3.77 -16.39 -8.36
N LEU A 82 -2.84 -15.45 -8.26
CA LEU A 82 -2.92 -14.35 -7.28
C LEU A 82 -3.24 -13.03 -7.98
N GLY A 83 -4.32 -12.40 -7.50
CA GLY A 83 -5.03 -11.30 -8.13
C GLY A 83 -4.19 -10.03 -8.22
N TRP A 84 -3.57 -9.82 -9.37
CA TRP A 84 -2.98 -8.55 -9.76
C TRP A 84 -3.99 -7.80 -10.62
N ILE A 85 -4.40 -6.60 -10.23
CA ILE A 85 -5.19 -5.70 -11.08
C ILE A 85 -4.37 -4.43 -11.27
N VAL A 86 -3.74 -4.30 -12.44
CA VAL A 86 -3.23 -3.02 -12.93
C VAL A 86 -4.34 -2.41 -13.78
N LYS A 87 -4.94 -1.31 -13.34
CA LYS A 87 -5.82 -0.48 -14.18
C LYS A 87 -4.94 0.54 -14.90
N GLY A 88 -4.68 0.29 -16.18
CA GLY A 88 -4.10 1.27 -17.11
C GLY A 88 -5.14 2.23 -17.67
#